data_AF-A0A8U0HZL4-F1
#
_entry.id   AF-A0A8U0HZL4-F1
#
_cell.length_a   1.000
_cell.length_b   1.000
_cell.length_c   1.000
_cell.angle_alpha   90.00
_cell.angle_beta   90.00
_cell.angle_gamma   90.00
#
_symmetry.space_group_name_H-M   'P 1'
#
loop_
_entity.id
_entity.type
_entity.pdbx_description
1 polymer ?
#
loop_
_entity_poly.entity_id
_entity_poly.type
_entity_poly.pdbx_seq_one_letter_code
_entity_poly.pdbx_strand_id
1 'polypeptide(L)'
;MSEPSAEVDSKDTREVIMEATFRALSKHGYKDLRVRDIGEEMEMSRQVIHYHFDGKYDLLSSFLEYIIEQYEGSVEVEEEADPRSELDARIDQCLFGPEFDEFTHWDRMRVYHELYAYAQNDDRHRELFNSHYERIRGSIVDVIEDGIEDGVFREVDAERMGQLITDVIHASRERRISLGHEDAPEEARQAIDQFILDSLELSQHD
;
A
#
# COMPACT_ATOMS: atom_id res chain seq x y z
N MET A 1 -37.36 -10.28 8.10
CA MET A 1 -36.91 -9.22 9.02
C MET A 1 -35.46 -9.51 9.29
N SER A 2 -34.61 -9.04 8.37
CA SER A 2 -33.16 -9.29 8.38
C SER A 2 -32.52 -8.48 9.49
N GLU A 3 -31.48 -9.01 10.14
CA GLU A 3 -30.65 -8.33 11.13
C GLU A 3 -29.67 -7.37 10.42
N PRO A 4 -29.88 -6.04 10.41
CA PRO A 4 -28.99 -5.10 9.73
C PRO A 4 -28.27 -4.18 10.74
N SER A 5 -28.33 -4.47 12.05
CA SER A 5 -27.94 -3.51 13.10
C SER A 5 -26.67 -3.88 13.86
N ALA A 6 -26.24 -5.14 13.91
CA ALA A 6 -25.05 -5.53 14.68
C ALA A 6 -23.75 -5.52 13.84
N GLU A 7 -23.83 -5.89 12.56
CA GLU A 7 -22.68 -5.86 11.65
C GLU A 7 -22.28 -4.43 11.23
N VAL A 8 -23.26 -3.53 11.07
CA VAL A 8 -22.98 -2.11 10.74
C VAL A 8 -22.30 -1.41 11.92
N ASP A 9 -22.81 -1.61 13.14
CA ASP A 9 -22.23 -1.07 14.38
C ASP A 9 -20.80 -1.61 14.61
N SER A 10 -20.54 -2.87 14.26
CA SER A 10 -19.21 -3.48 14.35
C SER A 10 -18.23 -3.00 13.28
N LYS A 11 -18.68 -2.69 12.07
CA LYS A 11 -17.81 -2.16 11.00
C LYS A 11 -17.38 -0.73 11.31
N ASP A 12 -18.34 0.11 11.69
CA ASP A 12 -18.08 1.49 12.10
C ASP A 12 -17.14 1.52 13.32
N THR A 13 -17.35 0.60 14.29
CA THR A 13 -16.45 0.45 15.44
C THR A 13 -15.04 0.04 15.03
N ARG A 14 -14.88 -0.91 14.10
CA ARG A 14 -13.55 -1.35 13.64
C ARG A 14 -12.81 -0.18 12.98
N GLU A 15 -13.48 0.56 12.11
CA GLU A 15 -12.90 1.73 11.43
C GLU A 15 -12.44 2.80 12.43
N VAL A 16 -13.28 3.15 13.41
CA VAL A 16 -12.90 4.09 14.50
C VAL A 16 -11.65 3.61 15.25
N ILE A 17 -11.53 2.30 15.53
CA ILE A 17 -10.33 1.75 16.17
C ILE A 17 -9.11 1.84 15.23
N MET A 18 -9.28 1.59 13.93
CA MET A 18 -8.17 1.67 12.97
C MET A 18 -7.66 3.11 12.83
N GLU A 19 -8.53 4.10 12.71
CA GLU A 19 -8.13 5.52 12.68
C GLU A 19 -7.48 5.95 13.99
N ALA A 20 -8.03 5.55 15.15
CA ALA A 20 -7.43 5.81 16.44
C ALA A 20 -6.03 5.17 16.56
N THR A 21 -5.87 3.97 15.99
CA THR A 21 -4.58 3.27 15.92
C THR A 21 -3.60 4.05 15.05
N PHE A 22 -4.05 4.59 13.92
CA PHE A 22 -3.25 5.44 13.05
C PHE A 22 -2.74 6.69 13.79
N ARG A 23 -3.64 7.42 14.46
CA ARG A 23 -3.29 8.62 15.24
C ARG A 23 -2.30 8.30 16.36
N ALA A 24 -2.53 7.22 17.09
CA ALA A 24 -1.65 6.81 18.18
C ALA A 24 -0.26 6.37 17.67
N LEU A 25 -0.19 5.61 16.58
CA LEU A 25 1.08 5.24 15.94
C LEU A 25 1.85 6.47 15.46
N SER A 26 1.15 7.42 14.83
CA SER A 26 1.77 8.66 14.34
C SER A 26 2.36 9.51 15.48
N LYS A 27 1.74 9.49 16.68
CA LYS A 27 2.19 10.23 17.86
C LYS A 27 3.30 9.52 18.64
N HIS A 28 3.24 8.20 18.77
CA HIS A 28 4.08 7.44 19.70
C HIS A 28 5.13 6.55 19.01
N GLY A 29 4.95 6.24 17.72
CA GLY A 29 5.71 5.22 17.03
C GLY A 29 5.35 3.80 17.48
N TYR A 30 5.66 2.80 16.66
CA TYR A 30 5.35 1.39 16.90
C TYR A 30 5.92 0.88 18.23
N LYS A 31 7.17 1.26 18.53
CA LYS A 31 7.91 0.75 19.69
C LYS A 31 7.26 1.14 21.02
N ASP A 32 6.87 2.41 21.15
CA ASP A 32 6.34 2.94 22.41
C ASP A 32 4.81 2.87 22.50
N LEU A 33 4.12 2.53 21.40
CA LEU A 33 2.67 2.38 21.36
C LEU A 33 2.14 1.35 22.38
N ARG A 34 1.13 1.75 23.15
CA ARG A 34 0.35 0.87 24.02
C ARG A 34 -1.13 0.92 23.60
N VAL A 35 -1.87 -0.17 23.86
CA VAL A 35 -3.33 -0.24 23.63
C VAL A 35 -4.07 0.91 24.34
N ARG A 36 -3.53 1.35 25.48
CA ARG A 36 -4.06 2.50 26.23
C ARG A 36 -4.06 3.78 25.39
N ASP A 37 -2.97 4.02 24.67
CA ASP A 37 -2.74 5.25 23.93
C ASP A 37 -3.69 5.32 22.73
N ILE A 38 -3.97 4.17 22.08
CA ILE A 38 -5.02 4.03 21.06
C ILE A 38 -6.39 4.44 21.61
N GLY A 39 -6.73 3.95 22.81
CA GLY A 39 -7.99 4.33 23.43
C GLY A 39 -8.06 5.76 23.96
N GLU A 40 -6.99 6.56 23.87
CA GLU A 40 -7.03 8.02 24.10
C GLU A 40 -7.42 8.78 22.83
N GLU A 41 -7.31 8.14 21.66
CA GLU A 41 -7.61 8.70 20.34
C GLU A 41 -9.03 8.39 19.86
N MET A 42 -9.88 7.80 20.70
CA MET A 42 -11.27 7.46 20.39
C MET A 42 -12.22 7.90 21.50
N GLU A 43 -13.45 8.26 21.12
CA GLU A 43 -14.51 8.63 22.07
C GLU A 43 -15.16 7.40 22.73
N MET A 44 -14.83 6.20 22.25
CA MET A 44 -15.35 4.92 22.76
C MET A 44 -14.58 4.42 23.99
N SER A 45 -15.17 3.48 24.73
CA SER A 45 -14.49 2.80 25.82
C SER A 45 -13.35 1.92 25.32
N ARG A 46 -12.18 1.98 25.96
CA ARG A 46 -11.04 1.06 25.73
C ARG A 46 -11.41 -0.43 25.78
N GLN A 47 -12.48 -0.79 26.49
CA GLN A 47 -12.96 -2.18 26.55
C GLN A 47 -13.38 -2.71 25.19
N VAL A 48 -13.81 -1.84 24.28
CA VAL A 48 -14.18 -2.21 22.91
C VAL A 48 -12.97 -2.78 22.15
N ILE A 49 -11.76 -2.24 22.36
CA ILE A 49 -10.54 -2.79 21.75
C ILE A 49 -10.32 -4.24 22.20
N HIS A 50 -10.51 -4.53 23.48
CA HIS A 50 -10.36 -5.89 24.02
C HIS A 50 -11.47 -6.86 23.58
N TYR A 51 -12.60 -6.34 23.10
CA TYR A 51 -13.66 -7.16 22.52
C TYR A 51 -13.34 -7.57 21.08
N HIS A 52 -12.68 -6.69 20.33
CA HIS A 52 -12.35 -6.92 18.92
C HIS A 52 -10.98 -7.55 18.69
N PHE A 53 -10.03 -7.38 19.62
CA PHE A 53 -8.65 -7.78 19.42
C PHE A 53 -8.06 -8.47 20.65
N ASP A 54 -7.34 -9.56 20.41
CA ASP A 54 -6.72 -10.39 21.46
C ASP A 54 -5.47 -9.73 22.08
N GLY A 55 -4.95 -8.67 21.46
CA GLY A 55 -3.83 -7.90 21.97
C GLY A 55 -3.26 -6.91 20.96
N LYS A 56 -2.13 -6.29 21.33
CA LYS A 56 -1.43 -5.30 20.48
C LYS A 56 -1.06 -5.86 19.11
N TYR A 57 -0.52 -7.08 19.05
CA TYR A 57 -0.07 -7.69 17.79
C TYR A 57 -1.23 -8.00 16.84
N ASP A 58 -2.34 -8.53 17.39
CA ASP A 58 -3.54 -8.82 16.62
C ASP A 58 -4.17 -7.52 16.06
N LEU A 59 -4.31 -6.49 16.92
CA LEU A 59 -4.76 -5.17 16.50
C LEU A 59 -3.87 -4.58 15.40
N LEU A 60 -2.54 -4.65 15.55
CA LEU A 60 -1.62 -4.08 14.56
C LEU A 60 -1.61 -4.85 13.24
N SER A 61 -1.84 -6.17 13.29
CA SER A 61 -2.02 -6.97 12.07
C SER A 61 -3.30 -6.57 11.33
N SER A 62 -4.42 -6.44 12.06
CA SER A 62 -5.68 -5.98 11.48
C SER A 62 -5.65 -4.53 11.01
N PHE A 63 -4.83 -3.70 11.64
CA PHE A 63 -4.56 -2.34 11.20
C PHE A 63 -3.68 -2.28 9.94
N LEU A 64 -2.70 -3.18 9.82
CA LEU A 64 -1.92 -3.33 8.59
C LEU A 64 -2.82 -3.78 7.43
N GLU A 65 -3.69 -4.77 7.65
CA GLU A 65 -4.74 -5.19 6.69
C GLU A 65 -5.57 -3.98 6.26
N TYR A 66 -6.06 -3.18 7.22
CA TYR A 66 -6.85 -1.98 6.93
C TYR A 66 -6.09 -0.95 6.07
N ILE A 67 -4.82 -0.65 6.37
CA ILE A 67 -4.02 0.26 5.54
C ILE A 67 -3.89 -0.29 4.11
N ILE A 68 -3.54 -1.58 3.99
CA ILE A 68 -3.34 -2.25 2.71
C ILE A 68 -4.61 -2.22 1.84
N GLU A 69 -5.77 -2.56 2.43
CA GLU A 69 -7.05 -2.58 1.72
C GLU A 69 -7.46 -1.20 1.20
N GLN A 70 -7.17 -0.13 1.95
CA GLN A 70 -7.45 1.25 1.50
C GLN A 70 -6.59 1.63 0.28
N TYR A 71 -5.38 1.08 0.16
CA TYR A 71 -4.54 1.28 -1.02
C TYR A 71 -5.07 0.51 -2.22
N GLU A 72 -5.43 -0.76 -2.08
CA GLU A 72 -5.97 -1.54 -3.20
C GLU A 72 -7.34 -1.09 -3.67
N GLY A 73 -8.20 -0.65 -2.75
CA GLY A 73 -9.53 -0.16 -3.11
C GLY A 73 -9.53 1.16 -3.89
N SER A 74 -8.37 1.82 -4.02
CA SER A 74 -8.24 3.14 -4.64
C SER A 74 -7.77 3.11 -6.10
N VAL A 75 -7.49 1.93 -6.66
CA VAL A 75 -7.01 1.76 -8.04
C VAL A 75 -8.17 2.04 -9.01
N GLU A 76 -8.30 3.29 -9.44
CA GLU A 76 -9.18 3.67 -10.54
C GLU A 76 -8.37 3.62 -11.85
N VAL A 77 -8.47 2.49 -12.57
CA VAL A 77 -8.01 2.40 -13.97
C VAL A 77 -9.23 2.63 -14.86
N GLU A 78 -9.10 3.50 -15.86
CA GLU A 78 -10.13 3.66 -16.88
C GLU A 78 -10.27 2.34 -17.67
N GLU A 79 -11.49 1.79 -17.80
CA GLU A 79 -11.74 0.49 -18.46
C GLU A 79 -11.24 0.41 -19.92
N GLU A 80 -10.93 1.54 -20.56
CA GLU A 80 -10.47 1.65 -21.95
C GLU A 80 -9.05 2.23 -22.09
N ALA A 81 -8.29 2.33 -20.99
CA ALA A 81 -6.90 2.79 -21.04
C ALA A 81 -6.05 1.82 -21.88
N ASP A 82 -5.14 2.37 -22.70
CA ASP A 82 -4.14 1.54 -23.36
C ASP A 82 -3.12 1.01 -22.31
N PRO A 83 -2.46 -0.14 -22.55
CA PRO A 83 -1.55 -0.76 -21.58
C PRO A 83 -0.44 0.17 -21.07
N ARG A 84 0.03 1.13 -21.87
CA ARG A 84 1.06 2.10 -21.44
C ARG A 84 0.50 3.09 -20.44
N SER A 85 -0.69 3.62 -20.71
CA SER A 85 -1.39 4.55 -19.81
C SER A 85 -1.82 3.87 -18.52
N GLU A 86 -2.29 2.62 -18.59
CA GLU A 86 -2.62 1.83 -17.40
C GLU A 86 -1.39 1.56 -16.52
N LEU A 87 -0.26 1.18 -17.14
CA LEU A 87 0.98 0.94 -16.42
C LEU A 87 1.48 2.22 -15.73
N ASP A 88 1.39 3.38 -16.39
CA ASP A 88 1.69 4.68 -15.78
C ASP A 88 0.81 4.95 -14.57
N ALA A 89 -0.50 4.77 -14.69
CA ALA A 89 -1.44 5.00 -13.60
C ALA A 89 -1.13 4.11 -12.39
N ARG A 90 -0.86 2.81 -12.61
CA ARG A 90 -0.49 1.87 -11.54
C ARG A 90 0.84 2.26 -10.87
N ILE A 91 1.84 2.69 -11.64
CA ILE A 91 3.14 3.15 -11.11
C ILE A 91 2.98 4.45 -10.31
N ASP A 92 2.25 5.43 -10.83
CA ASP A 92 2.06 6.73 -10.19
C ASP A 92 1.25 6.58 -8.91
N GLN A 93 0.19 5.78 -8.93
CA GLN A 93 -0.57 5.47 -7.73
C GLN A 93 0.29 4.76 -6.68
N CYS A 94 1.19 3.88 -7.09
CA CYS A 94 2.16 3.33 -6.16
C CYS A 94 3.12 4.43 -5.66
N LEU A 95 3.73 5.24 -6.50
CA LEU A 95 4.72 6.21 -6.01
C LEU A 95 4.12 7.33 -5.14
N PHE A 96 2.90 7.76 -5.44
CA PHE A 96 2.33 8.98 -4.88
C PHE A 96 1.01 8.78 -4.14
N GLY A 97 0.35 7.63 -4.32
CA GLY A 97 -0.93 7.30 -3.72
C GLY A 97 -2.12 8.08 -4.26
N PRO A 98 -3.33 7.68 -3.84
CA PRO A 98 -4.51 8.52 -4.01
C PRO A 98 -4.52 9.66 -2.99
N GLU A 99 -5.38 10.65 -3.24
CA GLU A 99 -5.75 11.63 -2.22
C GLU A 99 -6.69 10.99 -1.20
N PHE A 100 -6.47 11.28 0.09
CA PHE A 100 -7.27 10.79 1.20
C PHE A 100 -7.68 11.96 2.09
N ASP A 101 -8.88 11.91 2.66
CA ASP A 101 -9.42 13.01 3.47
C ASP A 101 -8.75 13.18 4.84
N GLU A 102 -8.45 12.08 5.55
CA GLU A 102 -7.94 12.15 6.93
C GLU A 102 -6.41 12.05 7.03
N PHE A 103 -5.80 11.09 6.33
CA PHE A 103 -4.36 10.82 6.40
C PHE A 103 -3.75 10.79 5.01
N THR A 104 -2.73 11.60 4.78
CA THR A 104 -2.07 11.69 3.47
C THR A 104 -1.42 10.36 3.09
N HIS A 105 -1.12 10.19 1.79
CA HIS A 105 -0.32 9.05 1.32
C HIS A 105 0.97 8.87 2.14
N TRP A 106 1.67 9.98 2.45
CA TRP A 106 2.95 9.92 3.15
C TRP A 106 2.80 9.58 4.64
N ASP A 107 1.72 10.01 5.29
CA ASP A 107 1.41 9.56 6.66
C ASP A 107 1.25 8.04 6.69
N ARG A 108 0.53 7.48 5.71
CA ARG A 108 0.27 6.04 5.62
C ARG A 108 1.53 5.26 5.26
N MET A 109 2.32 5.76 4.30
CA MET A 109 3.59 5.14 3.94
C MET A 109 4.59 5.14 5.09
N ARG A 110 4.59 6.18 5.93
CA ARG A 110 5.42 6.21 7.14
C ARG A 110 5.06 5.07 8.09
N VAL A 111 3.78 4.90 8.39
CA VAL A 111 3.31 3.82 9.27
C VAL A 111 3.54 2.44 8.66
N TYR A 112 3.26 2.30 7.36
CA TYR A 112 3.54 1.08 6.59
C TYR A 112 5.01 0.65 6.70
N HIS A 113 5.95 1.56 6.44
CA HIS A 113 7.39 1.23 6.45
C HIS A 113 7.92 0.99 7.85
N GLU A 114 7.35 1.66 8.87
CA GLU A 114 7.66 1.33 10.26
C GLU A 114 7.24 -0.12 10.58
N LEU A 115 6.02 -0.51 10.24
CA LEU A 115 5.54 -1.90 10.40
C LEU A 115 6.34 -2.90 9.58
N TYR A 116 6.73 -2.55 8.35
CA TYR A 116 7.54 -3.38 7.45
C TYR A 116 8.89 -3.72 8.09
N ALA A 117 9.58 -2.74 8.66
CA ALA A 117 10.85 -2.96 9.36
C ALA A 117 10.73 -3.93 10.55
N TYR A 118 9.56 -3.96 11.21
CA TYR A 118 9.28 -4.87 12.32
C TYR A 118 8.79 -6.26 11.89
N ALA A 119 8.33 -6.44 10.65
CA ALA A 119 7.75 -7.69 10.14
C ALA A 119 8.69 -8.91 10.23
N GLN A 120 10.01 -8.68 10.27
CA GLN A 120 10.98 -9.76 10.53
C GLN A 120 10.74 -10.48 11.86
N ASN A 121 10.06 -9.84 12.83
CA ASN A 121 9.80 -10.37 14.16
C ASN A 121 8.39 -10.95 14.36
N ASP A 122 7.52 -10.92 13.34
CA ASP A 122 6.13 -11.35 13.43
C ASP A 122 5.69 -12.01 12.12
N ASP A 123 5.38 -13.31 12.18
CA ASP A 123 5.07 -14.11 10.99
C ASP A 123 3.79 -13.65 10.28
N ARG A 124 2.77 -13.20 11.03
CA ARG A 124 1.52 -12.69 10.44
C ARG A 124 1.77 -11.37 9.71
N HIS A 125 2.56 -10.46 10.27
CA HIS A 125 2.95 -9.24 9.56
C HIS A 125 3.72 -9.57 8.28
N ARG A 126 4.66 -10.52 8.35
CA ARG A 126 5.43 -10.95 7.18
C ARG A 126 4.53 -11.52 6.09
N GLU A 127 3.55 -12.35 6.44
CA GLU A 127 2.56 -12.91 5.50
C GLU A 127 1.71 -11.81 4.85
N LEU A 128 1.26 -10.82 5.62
CA LEU A 128 0.48 -9.69 5.11
C LEU A 128 1.30 -8.83 4.12
N PHE A 129 2.55 -8.52 4.46
CA PHE A 129 3.43 -7.77 3.56
C PHE A 129 3.78 -8.55 2.29
N ASN A 130 4.03 -9.86 2.39
CA ASN A 130 4.27 -10.71 1.23
C ASN A 130 3.04 -10.74 0.31
N SER A 131 1.85 -10.94 0.87
CA SER A 131 0.59 -10.96 0.11
C SER A 131 0.33 -9.62 -0.58
N HIS A 132 0.67 -8.50 0.06
CA HIS A 132 0.54 -7.18 -0.56
C HIS A 132 1.59 -6.93 -1.65
N TYR A 133 2.84 -7.30 -1.40
CA TYR A 133 3.92 -7.22 -2.40
C TYR A 133 3.58 -8.02 -3.65
N GLU A 134 3.12 -9.27 -3.48
CA GLU A 134 2.72 -10.14 -4.59
C GLU A 134 1.57 -9.56 -5.41
N ARG A 135 0.63 -8.85 -4.79
CA ARG A 135 -0.49 -8.22 -5.49
C ARG A 135 -0.09 -6.96 -6.25
N ILE A 136 0.75 -6.10 -5.67
CA ILE A 136 1.30 -4.94 -6.40
C ILE A 136 2.13 -5.43 -7.59
N ARG A 137 3.01 -6.40 -7.36
CA ARG A 137 3.83 -6.98 -8.41
C ARG A 137 2.98 -7.63 -9.50
N GLY A 138 2.02 -8.48 -9.11
CA GLY A 138 1.10 -9.15 -10.01
C GLY A 138 0.33 -8.17 -10.87
N SER A 139 -0.21 -7.09 -10.27
CA SER A 139 -0.91 -6.06 -11.04
C SER A 139 0.01 -5.41 -12.09
N ILE A 140 1.27 -5.14 -11.79
CA ILE A 140 2.20 -4.60 -12.79
C ILE A 140 2.53 -5.64 -13.87
N VAL A 141 2.71 -6.91 -13.49
CA VAL A 141 2.98 -8.02 -14.43
C VAL A 141 1.82 -8.18 -15.41
N ASP A 142 0.59 -8.22 -14.91
CA ASP A 142 -0.62 -8.43 -15.74
C ASP A 142 -0.68 -7.39 -16.87
N VAL A 143 -0.46 -6.10 -16.57
CA VAL A 143 -0.49 -5.03 -17.59
C VAL A 143 0.64 -5.16 -18.61
N ILE A 144 1.82 -5.63 -18.18
CA ILE A 144 2.94 -5.87 -19.08
C ILE A 144 2.62 -7.06 -19.99
N GLU A 145 2.03 -8.13 -19.48
CA GLU A 145 1.61 -9.29 -20.26
C GLU A 145 0.53 -8.90 -21.28
N ASP A 146 -0.52 -8.19 -20.86
CA ASP A 146 -1.58 -7.69 -21.74
C ASP A 146 -1.00 -6.80 -22.85
N GLY A 147 -0.10 -5.87 -22.50
CA GLY A 147 0.55 -5.01 -23.49
C GLY A 147 1.48 -5.76 -24.45
N ILE A 148 2.07 -6.89 -24.05
CA ILE A 148 2.82 -7.77 -24.96
C ILE A 148 1.86 -8.48 -25.91
N GLU A 149 0.75 -9.02 -25.41
CA GLU A 149 -0.26 -9.72 -26.19
C GLU A 149 -0.92 -8.81 -27.24
N ASP A 150 -1.18 -7.55 -26.87
CA ASP A 150 -1.74 -6.52 -27.75
C ASP A 150 -0.71 -5.92 -28.73
N GLY A 151 0.57 -6.29 -28.59
CA GLY A 151 1.65 -5.77 -29.42
C GLY A 151 2.00 -4.30 -29.16
N VAL A 152 1.67 -3.79 -27.98
CA VAL A 152 2.03 -2.45 -27.50
C VAL A 152 3.45 -2.45 -26.93
N PHE A 153 3.81 -3.51 -26.19
CA PHE A 153 5.13 -3.72 -25.60
C PHE A 153 5.91 -4.79 -26.34
N ARG A 154 7.24 -4.69 -26.30
CA ARG A 154 8.13 -5.76 -26.76
C ARG A 154 8.03 -6.99 -25.85
N GLU A 155 8.31 -8.16 -26.40
CA GLU A 155 8.42 -9.40 -25.62
C GLU A 155 9.57 -9.32 -24.59
N VAL A 156 9.23 -9.41 -23.30
CA VAL A 156 10.15 -9.40 -22.16
C VAL A 156 9.77 -10.47 -21.13
N ASP A 157 10.66 -10.69 -20.16
CA ASP A 157 10.31 -11.40 -18.93
C ASP A 157 9.48 -10.46 -18.04
N ALA A 158 8.15 -10.53 -18.18
CA ALA A 158 7.21 -9.67 -17.46
C ALA A 158 7.35 -9.80 -15.94
N GLU A 159 7.55 -11.02 -15.45
CA GLU A 159 7.76 -11.32 -14.03
C GLU A 159 8.99 -10.61 -13.45
N ARG A 160 10.11 -10.56 -14.18
CA ARG A 160 11.30 -9.79 -13.76
C ARG A 160 11.09 -8.29 -13.89
N MET A 161 10.36 -7.86 -14.91
CA MET A 161 10.09 -6.44 -15.14
C MET A 161 9.20 -5.87 -14.02
N GLY A 162 8.11 -6.56 -13.71
CA GLY A 162 7.23 -6.22 -12.59
C GLY A 162 7.98 -6.21 -11.27
N GLN A 163 8.82 -7.22 -11.00
CA GLN A 163 9.66 -7.23 -9.80
C GLN A 163 10.56 -5.98 -9.72
N LEU A 164 11.28 -5.65 -10.79
CA LEU A 164 12.17 -4.49 -10.82
C LEU A 164 11.42 -3.18 -10.53
N ILE A 165 10.25 -2.98 -11.16
CA ILE A 165 9.43 -1.79 -10.96
C ILE A 165 8.95 -1.72 -9.51
N THR A 166 8.41 -2.82 -8.96
CA THR A 166 7.95 -2.89 -7.56
C THR A 166 9.10 -2.61 -6.59
N ASP A 167 10.27 -3.20 -6.79
CA ASP A 167 11.43 -3.01 -5.92
C ASP A 167 11.93 -1.54 -5.91
N VAL A 168 11.95 -0.89 -7.09
CA VAL A 168 12.32 0.53 -7.22
C VAL A 168 11.34 1.44 -6.50
N ILE A 169 10.04 1.16 -6.61
CA ILE A 169 8.97 1.89 -5.89
C ILE A 169 9.15 1.77 -4.38
N HIS A 170 9.38 0.55 -3.87
CA HIS A 170 9.58 0.34 -2.43
C HIS A 170 10.83 1.08 -1.93
N ALA A 171 11.95 0.96 -2.65
CA ALA A 171 13.20 1.61 -2.27
C ALA A 171 13.10 3.14 -2.29
N SER A 172 12.37 3.73 -3.25
CA SER A 172 12.22 5.19 -3.34
C SER A 172 11.36 5.75 -2.21
N ARG A 173 10.23 5.09 -1.89
CA ARG A 173 9.39 5.41 -0.72
C ARG A 173 10.20 5.30 0.57
N GLU A 174 10.96 4.22 0.76
CA GLU A 174 11.79 4.04 1.95
C GLU A 174 12.87 5.14 2.07
N ARG A 175 13.54 5.51 0.96
CA ARG A 175 14.50 6.62 0.96
C ARG A 175 13.87 7.94 1.37
N ARG A 176 12.65 8.24 0.89
CA ARG A 176 11.93 9.43 1.31
C ARG A 176 11.62 9.41 2.80
N ILE A 177 10.96 8.35 3.27
CA ILE A 177 10.48 8.23 4.65
C ILE A 177 11.63 8.15 5.66
N SER A 178 12.64 7.31 5.39
CA SER A 178 13.67 6.97 6.37
C SER A 178 14.89 7.89 6.31
N LEU A 179 15.18 8.49 5.15
CA LEU A 179 16.39 9.30 4.94
C LEU A 179 16.09 10.78 4.63
N GLY A 180 14.82 11.17 4.46
CA GLY A 180 14.44 12.54 4.12
C GLY A 180 14.79 12.94 2.68
N HIS A 181 14.95 11.96 1.78
CA HIS A 181 15.14 12.22 0.36
C HIS A 181 13.78 12.52 -0.29
N GLU A 182 13.27 13.75 -0.09
CA GLU A 182 11.91 14.13 -0.53
C GLU A 182 11.65 13.85 -2.01
N ASP A 183 12.63 14.09 -2.89
CA ASP A 183 12.51 13.93 -4.34
C ASP A 183 12.71 12.48 -4.83
N ALA A 184 12.96 11.51 -3.94
CA ALA A 184 13.27 10.14 -4.34
C ALA A 184 12.16 9.42 -5.13
N PRO A 185 10.85 9.59 -4.84
CA PRO A 185 9.77 9.03 -5.66
C PRO A 185 9.75 9.61 -7.07
N GLU A 186 9.97 10.91 -7.23
CA GLU A 186 10.04 11.58 -8.54
C GLU A 186 11.27 11.14 -9.34
N GLU A 187 12.43 11.01 -8.69
CA GLU A 187 13.65 10.42 -9.31
C GLU A 187 13.39 8.98 -9.77
N ALA A 188 12.69 8.19 -8.96
CA ALA A 188 12.34 6.82 -9.30
C ALA A 188 11.37 6.75 -10.48
N ARG A 189 10.36 7.63 -10.53
CA ARG A 189 9.43 7.72 -11.65
C ARG A 189 10.15 8.01 -12.96
N GLN A 190 11.08 8.98 -12.94
CA GLN A 190 11.89 9.33 -14.11
C GLN A 190 12.80 8.17 -14.54
N ALA A 191 13.41 7.47 -13.59
CA ALA A 191 14.27 6.32 -13.89
C ALA A 191 13.48 5.13 -14.44
N ILE A 192 12.27 4.86 -13.91
CA ILE A 192 11.38 3.84 -14.44
C ILE A 192 11.01 4.19 -15.89
N ASP A 193 10.61 5.43 -16.15
CA ASP A 193 10.29 5.89 -17.50
C ASP A 193 11.47 5.67 -18.47
N GLN A 194 12.62 6.26 -18.16
CA GLN A 194 13.77 6.34 -19.05
C GLN A 194 14.50 4.99 -19.27
N PHE A 195 14.55 4.13 -18.25
CA PHE A 195 15.38 2.92 -18.31
C PHE A 195 14.58 1.63 -18.35
N ILE A 196 13.32 1.66 -17.92
CA ILE A 196 12.47 0.47 -17.85
C ILE A 196 11.39 0.56 -18.93
N LEU A 197 10.61 1.63 -18.98
CA LEU A 197 9.48 1.76 -19.90
C LEU A 197 9.93 2.06 -21.33
N ASP A 198 10.93 2.94 -21.53
CA ASP A 198 11.60 3.13 -22.82
C ASP A 198 12.18 1.81 -23.35
N SER A 199 12.59 0.92 -22.44
CA SER A 199 13.04 -0.40 -22.87
C SER A 199 11.90 -1.19 -23.48
N LEU A 200 10.67 -1.07 -22.98
CA LEU A 200 9.49 -1.83 -23.45
C LEU A 200 8.97 -1.38 -24.82
N GLU A 201 9.33 -0.17 -25.26
CA GLU A 201 8.87 0.36 -26.54
C GLU A 201 9.34 -0.51 -27.71
N LEU A 202 8.42 -0.79 -28.63
CA LEU A 202 8.79 -1.35 -29.92
C LEU A 202 9.68 -0.34 -30.64
N SER A 203 10.88 -0.77 -31.01
CA SER A 203 11.76 0.05 -31.85
C SER A 203 10.98 0.38 -33.14
N GLN A 204 10.58 1.65 -33.29
CA GLN A 204 10.34 2.15 -34.63
C GLN A 204 11.70 2.02 -35.36
N HIS A 205 11.71 1.52 -36.60
CA HIS A 205 12.86 1.12 -37.44
C HIS A 205 13.29 -0.36 -37.21
N ASP A 206 13.17 -1.30 -38.16
CA ASP A 206 13.22 -1.26 -39.63
C ASP A 206 12.09 -2.04 -40.36
#